data_AF-A0A8S3KD75-F1
#
_entry.id   AF-A0A8S3KD75-F1
#
_cell.length_a   1.000
_cell.length_b   1.000
_cell.length_c   1.000
_cell.angle_alpha   90.00
_cell.angle_beta   90.00
_cell.angle_gamma   90.00
#
_symmetry.space_group_name_H-M   'P 1'
#
loop_
_entity.id
_entity.type
_entity.pdbx_description
1 polymer ?
#
loop_
_entity_poly.entity_id
_entity_poly.type
_entity_poly.pdbx_seq_one_letter_code
_entity_poly.pdbx_strand_id
1 'polypeptide(L)'
;DGQDNQTHDYTQLMQTLPEGVQCHTFGYGPDHTAALLVRLAEQGNGGTFTYIDEEDAVGHAFAITLGGLFTCMAQQVRVNIEFSEGYTITHAHSRYKYEPEQLPSNMITFDLHDLNGD
;
A
#
# COMPACT_ATOMS: atom_id res chain seq x y z
N ASP A 1 12.99 -30.10 -10.25
CA ASP A 1 12.77 -30.52 -8.85
C ASP A 1 12.91 -29.27 -7.99
N GLY A 2 11.76 -28.66 -7.66
CA GLY A 2 11.66 -27.31 -7.06
C GLY A 2 12.16 -27.26 -5.61
N GLN A 3 13.47 -27.40 -5.43
CA GLN A 3 14.17 -27.28 -4.14
C GLN A 3 15.24 -26.18 -4.18
N ASP A 4 14.97 -25.05 -4.83
CA ASP A 4 15.70 -23.82 -4.57
C ASP A 4 14.98 -23.04 -3.45
N ASN A 5 15.12 -23.54 -2.23
CA ASN A 5 14.89 -22.77 -0.99
C ASN A 5 15.99 -21.72 -0.78
N GLN A 6 16.43 -21.08 -1.85
CA GLN A 6 17.29 -19.91 -1.78
C GLN A 6 16.38 -18.76 -1.37
N THR A 7 16.44 -18.40 -0.09
CA THR A 7 15.85 -17.19 0.47
C THR A 7 16.51 -15.97 -0.19
N HIS A 8 16.13 -15.69 -1.43
CA HIS A 8 16.50 -14.48 -2.12
C HIS A 8 15.92 -13.34 -1.30
N ASP A 9 16.80 -12.47 -0.80
CA ASP A 9 16.41 -11.35 0.03
C ASP A 9 15.91 -10.21 -0.86
N TYR A 10 14.61 -10.22 -1.14
CA TYR A 10 13.96 -9.16 -1.90
C TYR A 10 13.59 -7.94 -1.06
N THR A 11 14.02 -7.89 0.21
CA THR A 11 13.72 -6.77 1.11
C THR A 11 14.26 -5.46 0.53
N GLN A 12 15.41 -5.48 -0.16
CA GLN A 12 15.94 -4.30 -0.84
C GLN A 12 15.03 -3.82 -1.97
N LEU A 13 14.46 -4.71 -2.78
CA LEU A 13 13.52 -4.34 -3.85
C LEU A 13 12.27 -3.69 -3.24
N MET A 14 11.73 -4.28 -2.18
CA MET A 14 10.55 -3.74 -1.50
C MET A 14 10.82 -2.41 -0.80
N GLN A 15 12.04 -2.20 -0.28
CA GLN A 15 12.48 -0.91 0.27
C GLN A 15 12.60 0.20 -0.79
N THR A 16 12.71 -0.15 -2.09
CA THR A 16 12.73 0.84 -3.17
C THR A 16 11.34 1.22 -3.69
N LEU A 17 10.27 0.59 -3.20
CA LEU A 17 8.91 0.99 -3.60
C LEU A 17 8.65 2.43 -3.13
N PRO A 18 8.17 3.31 -4.02
CA PRO A 18 7.75 4.65 -3.62
C PRO A 18 6.66 4.57 -2.55
N GLU A 19 6.64 5.56 -1.66
CA GLU A 19 5.61 5.67 -0.64
C GLU A 19 4.23 5.81 -1.29
N GLY A 20 3.23 5.09 -0.77
CA GLY A 20 1.89 5.04 -1.36
C GLY A 20 1.71 4.03 -2.50
N VAL A 21 2.76 3.34 -2.95
CA VAL A 21 2.64 2.26 -3.95
C VAL A 21 2.42 0.91 -3.27
N GLN A 22 1.39 0.17 -3.70
CA GLN A 22 1.07 -1.18 -3.23
C GLN A 22 1.62 -2.26 -4.18
N CYS A 23 2.07 -3.39 -3.64
CA CYS A 23 2.55 -4.53 -4.43
C CYS A 23 1.62 -5.74 -4.29
N HIS A 24 0.89 -6.09 -5.35
CA HIS A 24 0.09 -7.31 -5.41
C HIS A 24 0.83 -8.39 -6.19
N THR A 25 0.82 -9.62 -5.69
CA THR A 25 1.53 -10.75 -6.29
C THR A 25 0.55 -11.85 -6.70
N PHE A 26 0.86 -12.55 -7.79
CA PHE A 26 0.04 -13.61 -8.34
C PHE A 26 0.88 -14.86 -8.56
N GLY A 27 0.44 -15.99 -8.01
CA GLY A 27 1.09 -17.29 -8.17
C GLY A 27 0.26 -18.19 -9.07
N TYR A 28 0.81 -18.60 -10.22
CA TYR A 28 0.11 -19.46 -11.17
C TYR A 28 0.57 -20.92 -11.05
N GLY A 29 -0.40 -21.83 -10.89
CA GLY A 29 -0.16 -23.27 -10.81
C GLY A 29 0.67 -23.69 -9.59
N PRO A 30 0.81 -25.00 -9.32
CA PRO A 30 1.39 -25.49 -8.07
C PRO A 30 2.90 -25.27 -7.93
N ASP A 31 3.61 -24.97 -9.01
CA ASP A 31 5.09 -24.93 -9.05
C ASP A 31 5.69 -23.55 -8.67
N HIS A 32 4.88 -22.64 -8.12
CA HIS A 32 5.35 -21.34 -7.64
C HIS A 32 5.73 -21.36 -6.14
N THR A 33 6.63 -20.47 -5.74
CA THR A 33 7.00 -20.31 -4.32
C THR A 33 6.03 -19.37 -3.60
N ALA A 34 4.88 -19.90 -3.17
CA ALA A 34 3.82 -19.12 -2.50
C ALA A 34 4.34 -18.26 -1.34
N ALA A 35 5.20 -18.85 -0.49
CA ALA A 35 5.76 -18.16 0.68
C ALA A 35 6.57 -16.91 0.30
N LEU A 36 7.23 -16.90 -0.85
CA LEU A 36 7.95 -15.74 -1.34
C LEU A 36 6.98 -14.65 -1.81
N LEU A 37 5.98 -15.03 -2.60
CA LEU A 37 5.01 -14.07 -3.16
C LEU A 37 4.15 -13.41 -2.06
N VAL A 38 3.78 -14.16 -1.03
CA VAL A 38 3.12 -13.63 0.17
C VAL A 38 4.01 -12.59 0.86
N ARG A 39 5.28 -12.91 1.12
CA ARG A 39 6.21 -11.98 1.78
C ARG A 39 6.42 -10.69 0.99
N LEU A 40 6.50 -10.78 -0.34
CA LEU A 40 6.61 -9.60 -1.21
C LEU A 40 5.37 -8.72 -1.12
N ALA A 41 4.17 -9.32 -1.19
CA ALA A 41 2.92 -8.57 -1.08
C ALA A 41 2.76 -7.88 0.29
N GLU A 42 3.09 -8.58 1.38
CA GLU A 42 3.06 -8.05 2.74
C GLU A 42 4.02 -6.86 2.92
N GLN A 43 5.22 -6.94 2.33
CA GLN A 43 6.22 -5.87 2.40
C GLN A 43 5.88 -4.66 1.52
N GLY A 44 5.08 -4.84 0.46
CA GLY A 44 4.71 -3.78 -0.47
C GLY A 44 3.48 -2.98 -0.04
N ASN A 45 3.50 -2.42 1.17
CA ASN A 45 2.48 -1.48 1.69
C ASN A 45 1.03 -2.01 1.73
N GLY A 46 0.85 -3.27 2.16
CA GLY A 46 -0.49 -3.86 2.34
C GLY A 46 -1.11 -4.40 1.06
N GLY A 47 -0.28 -4.77 0.08
CA GLY A 47 -0.75 -5.51 -1.09
C GLY A 47 -1.14 -6.95 -0.76
N THR A 48 -1.66 -7.66 -1.76
CA THR A 48 -2.24 -9.01 -1.57
C THR A 48 -1.58 -10.04 -2.46
N PHE A 49 -1.54 -11.29 -1.98
CA PHE A 49 -1.19 -12.45 -2.79
C PHE A 49 -2.46 -13.16 -3.27
N THR A 50 -2.49 -13.53 -4.55
CA THR A 50 -3.58 -14.33 -5.14
C THR A 50 -3.02 -15.57 -5.82
N TYR A 51 -3.53 -16.75 -5.43
CA TYR A 51 -3.25 -18.00 -6.12
C TYR A 51 -4.21 -18.18 -7.30
N ILE A 52 -3.68 -18.60 -8.45
CA ILE A 52 -4.43 -18.86 -9.66
C ILE A 52 -4.17 -20.31 -10.09
N ASP A 53 -5.21 -21.13 -10.04
CA ASP A 53 -5.12 -22.58 -10.30
C ASP A 53 -5.30 -22.92 -11.80
N GLU A 54 -6.20 -22.20 -12.47
CA GLU A 54 -6.55 -22.43 -13.88
C GLU A 54 -6.20 -21.22 -14.75
N GLU A 55 -5.74 -21.46 -15.98
CA GLU A 55 -5.32 -20.41 -16.93
C GLU A 55 -6.44 -19.39 -17.20
N ASP A 56 -7.67 -19.86 -17.29
CA ASP A 56 -8.85 -19.02 -17.53
C ASP A 56 -9.17 -18.10 -16.34
N ALA A 57 -8.69 -18.42 -15.13
CA ALA A 57 -8.91 -17.62 -13.92
C ALA A 57 -7.92 -16.43 -13.81
N VAL A 58 -6.87 -16.39 -14.64
CA VAL A 58 -5.88 -15.30 -14.61
C VAL A 58 -6.54 -13.94 -14.86
N GLY A 59 -7.35 -13.84 -15.92
CA GLY A 59 -8.05 -12.59 -16.25
C GLY A 59 -9.01 -12.14 -15.15
N HIS A 60 -9.70 -13.09 -14.52
CA HIS A 60 -10.60 -12.82 -13.41
C HIS A 60 -9.86 -12.32 -12.16
N ALA A 61 -8.71 -12.93 -11.82
CA ALA A 61 -7.87 -12.51 -10.70
C ALA A 61 -7.37 -11.06 -10.89
N PHE A 62 -6.87 -10.72 -12.08
CA PHE A 62 -6.49 -9.34 -12.40
C PHE A 62 -7.68 -8.38 -12.34
N ALA A 63 -8.85 -8.78 -12.84
CA ALA A 63 -10.05 -7.95 -12.80
C ALA A 63 -10.52 -7.65 -11.37
N ILE A 64 -10.40 -8.60 -10.44
CA ILE A 64 -10.71 -8.36 -9.02
C ILE A 64 -9.71 -7.39 -8.41
N THR A 65 -8.40 -7.63 -8.61
CA THR A 65 -7.36 -6.77 -8.01
C THR A 65 -7.40 -5.35 -8.59
N LEU A 66 -7.57 -5.20 -9.90
CA LEU A 66 -7.77 -3.91 -10.54
C LEU A 66 -9.12 -3.29 -10.19
N GLY A 67 -10.18 -4.08 -10.08
CA GLY A 67 -11.49 -3.62 -9.65
C GLY A 67 -11.47 -3.00 -8.25
N GLY A 68 -10.69 -3.58 -7.32
CA GLY A 68 -10.43 -3.00 -6.00
C GLY A 68 -9.56 -1.74 -6.03
N LEU A 69 -8.76 -1.52 -7.09
CA LEU A 69 -8.06 -0.24 -7.31
C LEU A 69 -9.01 0.83 -7.87
N PHE A 70 -9.99 0.43 -8.67
CA PHE A 70 -11.04 1.33 -9.20
C PHE A 70 -12.12 1.70 -8.18
N THR A 71 -12.12 1.13 -6.96
CA THR A 71 -12.94 1.66 -5.85
C THR A 71 -12.36 2.95 -5.26
N CYS A 72 -11.32 3.53 -5.85
CA CYS A 72 -10.82 4.86 -5.53
C CYS A 72 -11.95 5.89 -5.52
N MET A 73 -12.38 6.28 -4.32
CA MET A 73 -13.42 7.28 -4.09
C MET A 73 -12.87 8.69 -4.28
N ALA A 74 -11.60 8.90 -3.94
CA ALA A 74 -10.93 10.18 -4.10
C ALA A 74 -9.41 9.99 -4.21
N GLN A 75 -8.76 10.78 -5.07
CA GLN A 75 -7.31 10.76 -5.27
C GLN A 75 -6.65 11.98 -4.62
N GLN A 76 -5.41 11.81 -4.18
CA GLN A 76 -4.56 12.89 -3.65
C GLN A 76 -5.26 13.75 -2.58
N VAL A 77 -5.95 13.09 -1.66
CA VAL A 77 -6.76 13.72 -0.62
C VAL A 77 -5.85 14.39 0.40
N ARG A 78 -6.12 15.67 0.65
CA ARG A 78 -5.45 16.45 1.70
C ARG A 78 -6.46 16.96 2.70
N VAL A 79 -6.16 16.78 3.98
CA VAL A 79 -7.00 17.27 5.09
C VAL A 79 -6.30 18.43 5.74
N ASN A 80 -6.86 19.63 5.59
CA ASN A 80 -6.36 20.83 6.25
C ASN A 80 -7.19 21.09 7.52
N ILE A 81 -6.49 21.28 8.64
CA ILE A 81 -7.06 21.66 9.92
C ILE A 81 -6.44 23.00 10.33
N GLU A 82 -7.27 24.03 10.45
CA GLU A 82 -6.89 25.35 10.93
C GLU A 82 -7.61 25.66 12.24
N PHE A 83 -6.84 26.11 13.23
CA PHE A 83 -7.35 26.51 14.53
C PHE A 83 -7.58 28.02 14.56
N SER A 84 -8.64 28.41 15.27
CA SER A 84 -8.95 29.82 15.52
C SER A 84 -7.85 30.50 16.34
N GLU A 85 -7.80 31.82 16.27
CA GLU A 85 -6.85 32.64 17.01
C GLU A 85 -6.81 32.28 18.51
N GLY A 86 -5.59 32.21 19.06
CA GLY A 86 -5.35 31.81 20.45
C GLY A 86 -5.15 30.31 20.68
N TYR A 87 -5.34 29.47 19.66
CA TYR A 87 -5.08 28.02 19.71
C TYR A 87 -3.99 27.62 18.72
N THR A 88 -3.16 26.66 19.14
CA THR A 88 -2.11 26.08 18.28
C THR A 88 -2.04 24.57 18.47
N ILE A 89 -1.65 23.90 17.39
CA ILE A 89 -1.38 22.47 17.35
C ILE A 89 0.03 22.27 17.90
N THR A 90 0.17 21.52 18.99
CA THR A 90 1.49 21.23 19.58
C THR A 90 2.01 19.85 19.20
N HIS A 91 1.11 18.90 18.92
CA HIS A 91 1.43 17.52 18.56
C HIS A 91 0.42 17.01 17.53
N ALA A 92 0.87 16.14 16.64
CA ALA A 92 0.03 15.41 15.70
C ALA A 92 0.41 13.93 15.75
N HIS A 93 -0.57 13.07 16.04
CA HIS A 93 -0.41 11.62 16.02
C HIS A 93 -1.10 11.07 14.78
N SER A 94 -0.33 10.75 13.76
CA SER A 94 -0.86 10.26 12.49
C SER A 94 0.11 9.27 11.87
N ARG A 95 -0.43 8.35 11.07
CA ARG A 95 0.34 7.52 10.14
C ARG A 95 0.65 8.23 8.83
N TYR A 96 -0.05 9.34 8.57
CA TYR A 96 0.08 10.14 7.37
C TYR A 96 1.07 11.28 7.61
N LYS A 97 1.86 11.58 6.58
CA LYS A 97 2.71 12.77 6.55
C LYS A 97 1.87 14.02 6.67
N TYR A 98 2.45 15.06 7.27
CA TYR A 98 1.78 16.33 7.43
C TYR A 98 2.75 17.50 7.37
N GLU A 99 2.20 18.66 7.02
CA GLU A 99 2.92 19.93 6.96
C GLU A 99 2.21 21.00 7.82
N PRO A 100 2.94 21.81 8.61
CA PRO A 100 4.39 21.76 8.82
C PRO A 100 4.82 20.63 9.75
N GLU A 101 6.03 20.08 9.54
CA GLU A 101 6.63 19.08 10.43
C GLU A 101 6.98 19.68 11.80
N GLN A 102 7.41 20.95 11.83
CA GLN A 102 7.67 21.67 13.06
C GLN A 102 6.38 22.27 13.62
N LEU A 103 6.10 21.91 14.87
CA LEU A 103 5.02 22.43 15.68
C LEU A 103 5.63 23.27 16.83
N PRO A 104 4.94 24.28 17.36
CA PRO A 104 3.52 24.56 17.15
C PRO A 104 3.18 25.30 15.86
N SER A 105 1.98 25.05 15.33
CA SER A 105 1.40 25.76 14.18
C SER A 105 -0.10 26.01 14.41
N ASN A 106 -0.67 27.04 13.80
CA ASN A 106 -2.13 27.25 13.81
C ASN A 106 -2.84 26.41 12.74
N MET A 107 -2.09 25.83 11.80
CA MET A 107 -2.63 25.02 10.71
C MET A 107 -1.75 23.80 10.47
N ILE A 108 -2.37 22.69 10.11
CA ILE A 108 -1.70 21.45 9.70
C ILE A 108 -2.45 20.83 8.53
N THR A 109 -1.72 20.34 7.54
CA THR A 109 -2.28 19.62 6.39
C THR A 109 -1.75 18.20 6.38
N PHE A 110 -2.63 17.20 6.43
CA PHE A 110 -2.29 15.79 6.29
C PHE A 110 -2.45 15.34 4.84
N ASP A 111 -1.49 14.55 4.35
CA ASP A 111 -1.57 13.92 3.04
C ASP A 111 -2.08 12.48 3.17
N LEU A 112 -3.35 12.28 2.83
CA LEU A 112 -4.03 10.99 2.91
C LEU A 112 -3.81 10.15 1.64
N HIS A 113 -3.18 10.71 0.60
CA HIS A 113 -3.04 10.08 -0.71
C HIS A 113 -4.40 9.66 -1.27
N ASP A 114 -4.51 8.46 -1.84
CA ASP A 114 -5.75 7.97 -2.43
C ASP A 114 -6.63 7.29 -1.38
N LEU A 115 -7.92 7.61 -1.39
CA LEU A 115 -8.95 6.97 -0.59
C LEU A 115 -9.70 5.96 -1.44
N ASN A 116 -9.63 4.69 -1.04
CA ASN A 116 -10.40 3.62 -1.64
C ASN A 116 -11.67 3.36 -0.82
N GLY A 117 -12.74 3.00 -1.51
CA GLY A 117 -13.97 2.55 -0.90
C GLY A 117 -13.84 1.10 -0.43
N ASP A 118 -14.10 0.88 0.86
CA ASP A 118 -14.36 -0.44 1.42
C ASP A 118 -15.66 -1.06 0.88
#